data_AF-A0A662HBU0-F1
#
_entry.id   AF-A0A662HBU0-F1
#
_cell.length_a   1.000
_cell.length_b   1.000
_cell.length_c   1.000
_cell.angle_alpha   90.00
_cell.angle_beta   90.00
_cell.angle_gamma   90.00
#
_symmetry.space_group_name_H-M   'P 1'
#
loop_
_entity.id
_entity.type
_entity.pdbx_description
1 polymer ?
#
loop_
_entity_poly.entity_id
_entity_poly.type
_entity_poly.pdbx_seq_one_letter_code
_entity_poly.pdbx_strand_id
1 'polypeptide(L)'
;MRTNIALLILLILPLALTALPETELKHRIYEVYRLLVEAEKEGADTSSAASMLDRALQLVLKAESRGDRASLLEAENIISEVESMIPRLIEEGRVRVIIRTTTLIAFPLTLLVAGVITYIYGPKLLWRLWLRYRREWKVRKR
;
A
#
# COMPACT_ATOMS: atom_id res chain seq x y z
N MET A 1 -5.10 -46.83 42.49
CA MET A 1 -5.99 -46.23 41.45
C MET A 1 -5.85 -44.72 41.33
N ARG A 2 -5.78 -43.93 42.42
CA ARG A 2 -5.61 -42.45 42.36
C ARG A 2 -4.28 -41.98 41.76
N THR A 3 -3.20 -42.76 41.93
CA THR A 3 -1.87 -42.49 41.38
C THR A 3 -1.79 -42.62 39.86
N ASN A 4 -2.55 -43.56 39.27
CA ASN A 4 -2.59 -43.77 37.82
C ASN A 4 -3.32 -42.63 37.09
N ILE A 5 -4.30 -42.00 37.75
CA ILE A 5 -5.03 -40.84 37.22
C ILE A 5 -4.12 -39.60 37.22
N ALA A 6 -3.33 -39.38 38.28
CA ALA A 6 -2.36 -38.29 38.34
C ALA A 6 -1.27 -38.42 37.27
N LEU A 7 -0.79 -39.65 36.99
CA LEU A 7 0.16 -39.92 35.92
C LEU A 7 -0.42 -39.69 34.51
N LEU A 8 -1.69 -40.04 34.30
CA LEU A 8 -2.40 -39.74 33.04
C LEU A 8 -2.54 -38.23 32.81
N ILE A 9 -2.89 -37.46 33.84
CA ILE A 9 -3.03 -36.00 33.73
C ILE A 9 -1.66 -35.32 33.47
N LEU A 10 -0.59 -35.81 34.11
CA LEU A 10 0.76 -35.29 33.91
C LEU A 10 1.28 -35.55 32.48
N LEU A 11 0.83 -36.62 31.83
CA LEU A 11 1.23 -36.99 30.48
C LEU A 11 0.47 -36.21 29.39
N ILE A 12 -0.77 -35.78 29.66
CA ILE A 12 -1.63 -35.07 28.71
C ILE A 12 -1.34 -33.55 28.70
N LEU A 13 -0.87 -33.00 29.82
CA LEU A 13 -0.59 -31.57 29.99
C LEU A 13 0.44 -30.99 28.99
N PRO A 14 1.61 -31.63 28.72
CA PRO A 14 2.55 -31.10 27.74
C PRO A 14 2.05 -31.21 26.29
N LEU A 15 1.09 -32.10 26.01
CA LEU A 15 0.55 -32.31 24.66
C LEU A 15 -0.52 -31.25 24.30
N ALA A 16 -1.29 -30.78 25.29
CA ALA A 16 -2.27 -29.72 25.11
C ALA A 16 -1.60 -28.35 24.85
N LEU A 17 -0.41 -28.12 25.40
CA LEU A 17 0.32 -26.85 25.23
C LEU A 17 0.89 -26.67 23.83
N THR A 18 1.04 -27.76 23.05
CA THR A 18 1.59 -27.70 21.68
C THR A 18 0.56 -27.56 20.57
N ALA A 19 -0.74 -27.78 20.86
CA ALA A 19 -1.81 -27.78 19.86
C ALA A 19 -2.55 -26.42 19.72
N LEU A 20 -2.35 -25.49 20.67
CA LEU A 20 -2.93 -24.15 20.65
C LEU A 20 -2.31 -23.12 19.66
N PRO A 21 -1.03 -23.20 19.21
CA PRO A 21 -0.42 -22.11 18.45
C PRO A 21 -1.00 -21.97 17.03
N GLU A 22 -1.49 -23.04 16.41
CA GLU A 22 -1.94 -23.01 15.01
C GLU A 22 -3.26 -22.23 14.83
N THR A 23 -4.20 -22.40 15.75
CA THR A 23 -5.49 -21.67 15.72
C THR A 23 -5.30 -20.18 15.98
N GLU A 24 -4.38 -19.83 16.89
CA GLU A 24 -4.05 -18.44 17.20
C GLU A 24 -3.34 -17.75 16.03
N LEU A 25 -2.43 -18.47 15.37
CA LEU A 25 -1.72 -17.97 14.19
C LEU A 25 -2.68 -17.71 13.02
N LYS A 26 -3.64 -18.61 12.77
CA LYS A 26 -4.69 -18.42 11.74
C LYS A 26 -5.54 -17.18 12.03
N HIS A 27 -5.90 -16.95 13.29
CA HIS A 27 -6.63 -15.74 13.69
C HIS A 27 -5.81 -14.47 13.46
N ARG A 28 -4.51 -14.50 13.78
CA ARG A 28 -3.60 -13.37 13.56
C ARG A 28 -3.41 -13.04 12.08
N ILE A 29 -3.31 -14.05 11.20
CA ILE A 29 -3.29 -13.85 9.74
C ILE A 29 -4.55 -13.11 9.28
N TYR A 30 -5.72 -13.50 9.79
CA TYR A 30 -6.98 -12.85 9.44
C TYR A 30 -7.03 -11.38 9.88
N GLU A 31 -6.59 -11.07 11.10
CA GLU A 31 -6.53 -9.69 11.58
C GLU A 31 -5.56 -8.84 10.75
N VAL A 32 -4.36 -9.36 10.46
CA VAL A 32 -3.37 -8.67 9.62
C VAL A 32 -3.90 -8.45 8.20
N TYR A 33 -4.59 -9.44 7.62
CA TYR A 33 -5.27 -9.29 6.34
C TYR A 33 -6.32 -8.18 6.37
N ARG A 34 -7.17 -8.16 7.40
CA ARG A 34 -8.20 -7.13 7.58
C ARG A 34 -7.58 -5.73 7.66
N LEU A 35 -6.47 -5.58 8.38
CA LEU A 35 -5.74 -4.31 8.48
C LEU A 35 -5.12 -3.89 7.14
N LEU A 36 -4.59 -4.83 6.35
CA LEU A 36 -4.10 -4.54 4.99
C LEU A 36 -5.23 -4.06 4.07
N VAL A 37 -6.40 -4.70 4.14
CA VAL A 37 -7.57 -4.26 3.35
C VAL A 37 -7.99 -2.84 3.74
N GLU A 38 -7.94 -2.50 5.03
CA GLU A 38 -8.23 -1.13 5.47
C GLU A 38 -7.16 -0.13 5.00
N ALA A 39 -5.89 -0.52 5.01
CA ALA A 39 -4.81 0.31 4.47
C ALA A 39 -4.96 0.56 2.96
N GLU A 40 -5.39 -0.45 2.19
CA GLU A 40 -5.65 -0.32 0.76
C GLU A 40 -6.79 0.68 0.47
N LYS A 41 -7.85 0.69 1.29
CA LYS A 41 -8.93 1.69 1.19
C LYS A 41 -8.43 3.11 1.43
N GLU A 42 -7.43 3.28 2.30
CA GLU A 42 -6.74 4.56 2.54
C GLU A 42 -5.75 4.92 1.40
N GLY A 43 -5.65 4.09 0.36
CA GLY A 43 -4.83 4.31 -0.82
C GLY A 43 -3.38 3.83 -0.69
N ALA A 44 -3.08 2.99 0.31
CA ALA A 44 -1.79 2.35 0.45
C ALA A 44 -1.57 1.28 -0.63
N ASP A 45 -0.31 1.12 -1.07
CA ASP A 45 0.08 -0.01 -1.90
C ASP A 45 0.44 -1.19 -1.00
N THR A 46 -0.45 -2.18 -0.95
CA THR A 46 -0.33 -3.36 -0.10
C THR A 46 0.29 -4.55 -0.80
N SER A 47 0.65 -4.44 -2.09
CA SER A 47 1.03 -5.58 -2.94
C SER A 47 2.17 -6.43 -2.36
N SER A 48 3.22 -5.78 -1.85
CA SER A 48 4.37 -6.46 -1.24
C SER A 48 3.97 -7.18 0.06
N ALA A 49 3.27 -6.49 0.94
CA ALA A 49 2.82 -7.00 2.23
C ALA A 49 1.81 -8.15 2.09
N ALA A 50 0.91 -8.06 1.10
CA ALA A 50 -0.03 -9.12 0.75
C ALA A 50 0.70 -10.39 0.26
N SER A 51 1.75 -10.24 -0.55
CA SER A 51 2.60 -11.35 -1.00
C SER A 51 3.32 -12.04 0.17
N MET A 52 3.81 -11.25 1.13
CA MET A 52 4.44 -11.77 2.35
C MET A 52 3.43 -12.54 3.21
N LEU A 53 2.23 -12.00 3.38
CA LEU A 53 1.18 -12.66 4.15
C LEU A 53 0.71 -13.96 3.48
N ASP A 54 0.62 -14.01 2.15
CA ASP A 54 0.34 -15.24 1.40
C ASP A 54 1.43 -16.29 1.63
N ARG A 55 2.71 -15.88 1.61
CA ARG A 55 3.82 -16.79 1.94
C ARG A 55 3.70 -17.33 3.36
N ALA A 56 3.34 -16.49 4.34
CA ALA A 56 3.11 -16.94 5.71
C ALA A 56 1.97 -17.99 5.78
N LEU A 57 0.86 -17.75 5.08
CA LEU A 57 -0.24 -18.70 5.00
C LEU A 57 0.20 -20.04 4.40
N GLN A 58 0.97 -20.03 3.32
CA GLN A 58 1.51 -21.25 2.71
C GLN A 58 2.44 -22.02 3.65
N LEU A 59 3.22 -21.33 4.48
CA LEU A 59 4.08 -21.95 5.49
C LEU A 59 3.25 -22.62 6.60
N VAL A 60 2.17 -21.98 7.05
CA VAL A 60 1.23 -22.58 7.99
C VAL A 60 0.59 -23.84 7.42
N LEU A 61 0.10 -23.79 6.17
CA LEU A 61 -0.50 -24.96 5.51
C LEU A 61 0.50 -26.11 5.34
N LYS A 62 1.76 -25.79 4.99
CA LYS A 62 2.84 -26.79 4.90
C LYS A 62 3.15 -27.42 6.25
N ALA A 63 3.22 -26.61 7.30
CA ALA A 63 3.44 -27.10 8.65
C ALA A 63 2.32 -28.03 9.12
N GLU A 64 1.06 -27.68 8.85
CA GLU A 64 -0.12 -28.50 9.18
C GLU A 64 -0.06 -29.88 8.50
N SER A 65 0.44 -29.93 7.26
CA SER A 65 0.58 -31.18 6.49
C SER A 65 1.77 -32.06 6.89
N ARG A 66 2.84 -31.49 7.46
CA ARG A 66 4.13 -32.19 7.70
C ARG A 66 4.58 -32.20 9.16
N GLY A 67 3.87 -31.51 10.06
CA GLY A 67 4.29 -31.29 11.44
C GLY A 67 5.56 -30.45 11.57
N ASP A 68 5.84 -29.58 10.58
CA ASP A 68 7.09 -28.82 10.53
C ASP A 68 7.01 -27.52 11.36
N ARG A 69 7.58 -27.59 12.56
CA ARG A 69 7.58 -26.49 13.53
C ARG A 69 8.46 -25.31 13.10
N ALA A 70 9.46 -25.54 12.25
CA ALA A 70 10.31 -24.46 11.73
C ALA A 70 9.51 -23.55 10.78
N SER A 71 8.67 -24.15 9.93
CA SER A 71 7.76 -23.41 9.05
C SER A 71 6.76 -22.55 9.82
N LEU A 72 6.27 -23.00 10.99
CA LEU A 72 5.38 -22.18 11.84
C LEU A 72 6.08 -20.95 12.41
N LEU A 73 7.33 -21.11 12.87
CA LEU A 73 8.14 -19.99 13.37
C LEU A 73 8.47 -18.99 12.27
N GLU A 74 8.78 -19.46 11.05
CA GLU A 74 9.00 -18.58 9.90
C GLU A 74 7.71 -17.81 9.55
N ALA A 75 6.54 -18.47 9.57
CA ALA A 75 5.26 -17.82 9.34
C ALA A 75 4.97 -16.73 10.38
N GLU A 76 5.20 -17.00 11.66
CA GLU A 76 5.01 -16.04 12.75
C GLU A 76 5.90 -14.81 12.62
N ASN A 77 7.16 -15.00 12.22
CA ASN A 77 8.08 -13.91 11.94
C ASN A 77 7.59 -13.04 10.78
N ILE A 78 7.15 -13.65 9.69
CA ILE A 78 6.63 -12.92 8.52
C ILE A 78 5.36 -12.14 8.89
N ILE A 79 4.45 -12.74 9.65
CA ILE A 79 3.22 -12.06 10.10
C ILE A 79 3.57 -10.83 10.95
N SER A 80 4.52 -10.98 11.87
CA SER A 80 4.95 -9.87 12.74
C SER A 80 5.65 -8.76 11.95
N GLU A 81 6.42 -9.12 10.92
CA GLU A 81 7.03 -8.16 10.00
C GLU A 81 5.96 -7.39 9.22
N VAL A 82 5.01 -8.10 8.61
CA VAL A 82 3.89 -7.47 7.89
C VAL A 82 3.08 -6.56 8.80
N GLU A 83 2.76 -7.00 10.01
CA GLU A 83 2.04 -6.20 11.01
C GLU A 83 2.77 -4.88 11.32
N SER A 84 4.10 -4.92 11.44
CA SER A 84 4.92 -3.72 11.68
C SER A 84 4.97 -2.77 10.49
N MET A 85 4.76 -3.25 9.26
CA MET A 85 4.78 -2.43 8.05
C MET A 85 3.48 -1.64 7.86
N ILE A 86 2.35 -2.13 8.40
CA ILE A 86 1.01 -1.56 8.15
C ILE A 86 0.91 -0.07 8.47
N PRO A 87 1.35 0.43 9.65
CA PRO A 87 1.23 1.86 9.96
C PRO A 87 1.93 2.75 8.93
N ARG A 88 3.13 2.33 8.50
CA ARG A 88 3.89 3.03 7.48
C ARG A 88 3.21 2.99 6.11
N LEU A 89 2.64 1.85 5.72
CA LEU A 89 1.89 1.71 4.47
C LEU A 89 0.69 2.66 4.43
N ILE A 90 -0.03 2.81 5.54
CA ILE A 90 -1.16 3.74 5.66
C ILE A 90 -0.69 5.19 5.47
N GLU A 91 0.41 5.59 6.11
CA GLU A 91 0.97 6.94 5.96
C GLU A 91 1.39 7.21 4.51
N GLU A 92 2.11 6.28 3.88
CA GLU A 92 2.52 6.39 2.48
C GLU A 92 1.31 6.45 1.53
N GLY A 93 0.26 5.69 1.82
CA GLY A 93 -1.02 5.71 1.11
C GLY A 93 -1.71 7.06 1.16
N ARG A 94 -1.86 7.63 2.35
CA ARG A 94 -2.46 8.96 2.53
C ARG A 94 -1.71 10.05 1.79
N VAL A 95 -0.38 10.06 1.87
CA VAL A 95 0.46 11.02 1.15
C VAL A 95 0.27 10.87 -0.36
N ARG A 96 0.24 9.63 -0.87
CA ARG A 96 0.03 9.36 -2.29
C ARG A 96 -1.34 9.86 -2.78
N VAL A 97 -2.40 9.65 -1.99
CA VAL A 97 -3.75 10.15 -2.30
C VAL A 97 -3.78 11.67 -2.35
N ILE A 98 -3.14 12.35 -1.38
CA ILE A 98 -3.06 13.82 -1.35
C ILE A 98 -2.33 14.35 -2.59
N ILE A 99 -1.16 13.78 -2.92
CA ILE A 99 -0.38 14.20 -4.08
C ILE A 99 -1.16 13.97 -5.37
N ARG A 100 -1.77 12.80 -5.54
CA ARG A 100 -2.58 12.46 -6.72
C ARG A 100 -3.76 13.42 -6.87
N THR A 101 -4.48 13.68 -5.79
CA THR A 101 -5.64 14.58 -5.81
C THR A 101 -5.22 16.01 -6.12
N THR A 102 -4.15 16.49 -5.49
CA THR A 102 -3.62 17.84 -5.70
C THR A 102 -3.15 18.03 -7.15
N THR A 103 -2.41 17.07 -7.70
CA THR A 103 -1.93 17.14 -9.08
C THR A 103 -3.07 17.07 -10.09
N LEU A 104 -4.07 16.21 -9.88
CA LEU A 104 -5.26 16.12 -10.74
C LEU A 104 -6.08 17.42 -10.78
N ILE A 105 -6.09 18.21 -9.71
CA ILE A 105 -6.82 19.49 -9.65
C ILE A 105 -5.94 20.65 -10.14
N ALA A 106 -4.68 20.70 -9.71
CA ALA A 106 -3.78 21.81 -10.03
C ALA A 106 -3.46 21.89 -11.54
N PHE A 107 -3.31 20.76 -12.21
CA PHE A 107 -3.00 20.72 -13.64
C PHE A 107 -4.09 21.36 -14.54
N PRO A 108 -5.37 20.97 -14.49
CA PRO A 108 -6.40 21.63 -15.29
C PRO A 108 -6.62 23.09 -14.89
N LEU A 109 -6.48 23.42 -13.59
CA LEU A 109 -6.62 24.80 -13.13
C LEU A 109 -5.52 25.71 -13.72
N THR A 110 -4.27 25.25 -13.70
CA THR A 110 -3.15 25.99 -14.30
C THR A 110 -3.30 26.14 -15.81
N LEU A 111 -3.76 25.10 -16.52
CA LEU A 111 -4.08 25.19 -17.95
C LEU A 111 -5.19 26.19 -18.24
N LEU A 112 -6.24 26.23 -17.41
CA LEU A 112 -7.35 27.16 -17.57
C LEU A 112 -6.88 28.61 -17.37
N VAL A 113 -6.10 28.88 -16.32
CA VAL A 113 -5.51 30.20 -16.06
C VAL A 113 -4.57 30.61 -17.20
N ALA A 114 -3.70 29.71 -17.64
CA ALA A 114 -2.81 29.96 -18.77
C ALA A 114 -3.61 30.27 -20.04
N GLY A 115 -4.67 29.51 -20.33
CA GLY A 115 -5.57 29.74 -21.46
C GLY A 115 -6.24 31.12 -21.42
N VAL A 116 -6.74 31.54 -20.25
CA VAL A 116 -7.33 32.88 -20.06
C VAL A 116 -6.28 33.98 -20.29
N ILE A 117 -5.08 33.83 -19.75
CA ILE A 117 -3.98 34.78 -19.96
C ILE A 117 -3.61 34.85 -21.44
N THR A 118 -3.47 33.71 -22.11
CA THR A 118 -3.18 33.64 -23.54
C THR A 118 -4.30 34.25 -24.37
N TYR A 119 -5.57 34.08 -23.99
CA TYR A 119 -6.70 34.68 -24.72
C TYR A 119 -6.68 36.22 -24.63
N ILE A 120 -6.42 36.77 -23.45
CA ILE A 120 -6.41 38.22 -23.22
C ILE A 120 -5.16 38.89 -23.83
N TYR A 121 -3.98 38.30 -23.60
CA TYR A 121 -2.70 38.91 -23.98
C TYR A 121 -2.14 38.39 -25.31
N GLY A 122 -2.59 37.22 -25.77
CA GLY A 122 -2.17 36.60 -27.02
C GLY A 122 -2.35 37.50 -28.24
N PRO A 123 -3.52 38.15 -28.44
CA PRO A 123 -3.71 39.07 -29.57
C PRO A 123 -2.69 40.20 -29.56
N LYS A 124 -2.43 40.81 -28.39
CA LYS A 124 -1.43 41.88 -28.25
C LYS A 124 0.00 41.41 -28.49
N LEU A 125 0.33 40.18 -28.11
CA LEU A 125 1.65 39.57 -28.36
C LEU A 125 1.83 39.25 -29.84
N LEU A 126 0.83 38.60 -30.45
CA LEU A 126 0.81 38.29 -31.87
C LEU A 126 0.92 39.57 -32.71
N TRP A 127 0.22 40.63 -32.34
CA TRP A 127 0.30 41.91 -33.04
C TRP A 127 1.69 42.55 -32.92
N ARG A 128 2.31 42.50 -31.73
CA ARG A 128 3.69 42.96 -31.53
C ARG A 128 4.71 42.13 -32.31
N LEU A 129 4.57 40.80 -32.30
CA LEU A 129 5.41 39.88 -33.07
C LEU A 129 5.25 40.10 -34.58
N TRP A 130 4.02 40.26 -35.04
CA TRP A 130 3.69 40.53 -36.44
C TRP A 130 4.28 41.86 -36.91
N LEU A 131 4.13 42.93 -36.11
CA LEU A 131 4.75 44.22 -36.40
C LEU A 131 6.28 44.16 -36.37
N ARG A 132 6.87 43.40 -35.45
CA ARG A 132 8.32 43.23 -35.37
C ARG A 132 8.88 42.47 -36.58
N TYR A 133 8.14 41.48 -37.08
CA TYR A 133 8.51 40.71 -38.27
C TYR A 133 8.33 41.53 -39.56
N ARG A 134 7.27 42.34 -39.67
CA ARG A 134 7.00 43.22 -40.83
C ARG A 134 7.75 44.56 -40.81
N ARG A 135 8.59 44.81 -39.80
CA ARG A 135 9.22 46.12 -39.57
C ARG A 135 10.15 46.59 -40.70
N GLU A 136 10.63 45.67 -41.54
CA GLU A 136 11.51 45.98 -42.68
C GLU A 136 10.78 46.20 -44.02
N TRP A 137 9.45 46.13 -44.05
CA TRP A 137 8.70 46.45 -45.26
C TRP A 137 8.75 47.97 -45.54
N LYS A 138 9.76 48.40 -46.29
CA LYS A 138 9.82 49.75 -46.88
C LYS A 138 8.63 49.94 -47.82
N VAL A 139 7.66 50.77 -47.42
CA VAL A 139 6.57 51.19 -48.29
C VAL A 139 7.17 52.03 -49.42
N ARG A 140 7.13 51.50 -50.65
CA ARG A 140 7.46 52.27 -51.85
C ARG A 140 6.35 53.30 -52.06
N LYS A 141 6.60 54.55 -51.65
CA LYS A 141 5.73 55.68 -51.99
C LYS A 141 5.69 55.83 -53.51
N ARG A 142 4.47 55.88 -54.07
CA ARG A 142 4.22 56.34 -55.44
C ARG A 142 4.46 57.84 -55.52
#